data_AF-A0A9N9LXD5-F1
#
_entry.id   AF-A0A9N9LXD5-F1
#
_cell.length_a   1.000
_cell.length_b   1.000
_cell.length_c   1.000
_cell.angle_alpha   90.00
_cell.angle_beta   90.00
_cell.angle_gamma   90.00
#
_symmetry.space_group_name_H-M   'P 1'
#
loop_
_entity.id
_entity.type
_entity.pdbx_description
1 polymer ?
#
loop_
_entity_poly.entity_id
_entity_poly.type
_entity_poly.pdbx_seq_one_letter_code
_entity_poly.pdbx_strand_id
1 'polypeptide(L)'
;MKFRIERARGFLKEKPAQWDVARNLRPAVALIVPAMLEYLEGEGIFFEFPGSKRLMDLNQKKLQKFPSYLYHFKKQTTFTFVLEAFIGKGDFALMREVLVGGSMGGIPSSTAVFLMGSSIWVDEVEDYPRRITILTTGDTFRGLRYFSPITGFDILWISFASGFDVETLPELVGVLVIIEDYYEVSGGLAGSLYSTARSISIRNMLGKPTDPDTLTKAFMGPENFCTYEVELICSLSTNCNVLTALLLCPNPEDYALQIEKFLLYMRCMAQFWVVAF
;
A
#
# COMPACT_ATOMS: atom_id res chain seq x y z
N MET A 1 12.15 26.94 17.30
CA MET A 1 10.81 26.40 16.94
C MET A 1 9.95 27.43 16.22
N LYS A 2 9.68 28.61 16.81
CA LYS A 2 8.86 29.68 16.19
C LYS A 2 9.25 30.04 14.74
N PHE A 3 10.54 30.23 14.46
CA PHE A 3 11.02 30.53 13.10
C PHE A 3 10.67 29.44 12.06
N ARG A 4 10.73 28.15 12.45
CA ARG A 4 10.38 27.04 11.55
C ARG A 4 8.89 27.01 11.26
N ILE A 5 8.07 27.27 12.27
CA ILE A 5 6.60 27.36 12.13
C ILE A 5 6.23 28.51 11.21
N GLU A 6 6.76 29.71 11.42
CA GLU A 6 6.44 30.86 10.57
C GLU A 6 6.90 30.67 9.12
N ARG A 7 8.08 30.08 8.90
CA ARG A 7 8.52 29.70 7.54
C ARG A 7 7.57 28.69 6.89
N ALA A 8 7.13 27.67 7.64
CA ALA A 8 6.18 26.69 7.14
C ALA A 8 4.82 27.32 6.82
N ARG A 9 4.32 28.24 7.66
CA ARG A 9 3.10 28.99 7.41
C ARG A 9 3.19 29.82 6.12
N GLY A 10 4.31 30.52 5.91
CA GLY A 10 4.55 31.26 4.66
C GLY A 10 4.50 30.34 3.43
N PHE A 11 5.23 29.22 3.49
CA PHE A 11 5.25 28.23 2.42
C PHE A 11 3.86 27.65 2.12
N LEU A 12 3.11 27.27 3.16
CA LEU A 12 1.77 26.70 3.03
C LEU A 12 0.71 27.73 2.60
N LYS A 13 0.96 29.04 2.71
CA LYS A 13 0.09 30.05 2.10
C LYS A 13 0.30 30.16 0.59
N GLU A 14 1.53 30.00 0.13
CA GLU A 14 1.88 30.21 -1.28
C GLU A 14 1.68 28.96 -2.15
N LYS A 15 2.06 27.79 -1.64
CA LYS A 15 2.14 26.57 -2.47
C LYS A 15 0.80 25.95 -2.86
N PRO A 16 -0.22 25.90 -1.99
CA PRO A 16 -1.54 25.41 -2.38
C PRO A 16 -2.17 26.22 -3.52
N ALA A 17 -1.83 27.50 -3.67
CA ALA A 17 -2.28 28.33 -4.80
C ALA A 17 -1.76 27.84 -6.15
N GLN A 18 -0.61 27.15 -6.17
CA GLN A 18 -0.01 26.55 -7.37
C GLN A 18 -0.43 25.10 -7.58
N TRP A 19 -1.20 24.52 -6.65
CA TRP A 19 -1.56 23.11 -6.71
C TRP A 19 -2.75 22.87 -7.65
N ASP A 20 -2.46 22.22 -8.77
CA ASP A 20 -3.48 21.67 -9.65
C ASP A 20 -4.02 20.35 -9.09
N VAL A 21 -5.11 20.47 -8.31
CA VAL A 21 -5.84 19.32 -7.74
C VAL A 21 -6.43 18.43 -8.84
N ALA A 22 -6.77 18.97 -10.02
CA ALA A 22 -7.41 18.19 -11.07
C ALA A 22 -6.45 17.20 -11.73
N ARG A 23 -5.17 17.58 -11.88
CA ARG A 23 -4.16 16.74 -12.55
C ARG A 23 -3.38 15.83 -11.61
N ASN A 24 -3.18 16.22 -10.34
CA ASN A 24 -2.16 15.61 -9.48
C ASN A 24 -2.71 14.97 -8.18
N LEU A 25 -3.98 14.59 -8.14
CA LEU A 25 -4.57 14.03 -6.92
C LEU A 25 -4.38 12.51 -6.82
N ARG A 26 -3.47 12.09 -5.94
CA ARG A 26 -3.36 10.69 -5.55
C ARG A 26 -4.55 10.29 -4.65
N PRO A 27 -5.05 9.04 -4.71
CA PRO A 27 -6.23 8.62 -3.96
C PRO A 27 -6.18 8.89 -2.44
N ALA A 28 -5.04 8.68 -1.79
CA ALA A 28 -4.84 8.93 -0.36
C ALA A 28 -4.75 10.43 -0.01
N VAL A 29 -4.17 11.23 -0.91
CA VAL A 29 -4.04 12.70 -0.72
C VAL A 29 -5.42 13.36 -0.61
N ALA A 30 -6.40 12.83 -1.35
CA ALA A 30 -7.79 13.28 -1.29
C ALA A 30 -8.50 12.98 0.04
N LEU A 31 -7.92 12.13 0.90
CA LEU A 31 -8.42 11.83 2.24
C LEU A 31 -7.63 12.59 3.30
N ILE A 32 -6.30 12.50 3.24
CA ILE A 32 -5.39 13.01 4.26
C ILE A 32 -5.35 14.53 4.28
N VAL A 33 -5.15 15.18 3.12
CA VAL A 33 -4.98 16.65 3.09
C VAL A 33 -6.20 17.39 3.63
N PRO A 34 -7.44 17.05 3.26
CA PRO A 34 -8.65 17.61 3.87
C PRO A 34 -8.68 17.49 5.39
N ALA A 35 -8.35 16.32 5.94
CA ALA A 35 -8.33 16.11 7.38
C ALA A 35 -7.25 16.97 8.05
N MET A 36 -6.06 17.10 7.45
CA MET A 36 -5.01 17.96 7.95
C MET A 36 -5.41 19.44 7.93
N LEU A 37 -6.14 19.89 6.90
CA LEU A 37 -6.69 21.24 6.84
C LEU A 37 -7.72 21.46 7.97
N GLU A 38 -8.62 20.50 8.19
CA GLU A 38 -9.59 20.53 9.29
C GLU A 38 -8.90 20.63 10.66
N TYR A 39 -7.81 19.87 10.89
CA TYR A 39 -7.02 19.97 12.13
C TYR A 39 -6.34 21.33 12.29
N LEU A 40 -5.80 21.91 11.20
CA LEU A 40 -5.18 23.23 11.22
C LEU A 40 -6.22 24.33 11.47
N GLU A 41 -7.42 24.20 10.91
CA GLU A 41 -8.55 25.12 11.16
C GLU A 41 -8.97 25.09 12.64
N GLY A 42 -8.98 23.92 13.27
CA GLY A 42 -9.20 23.77 14.72
C GLY A 42 -8.19 24.53 15.58
N GLU A 43 -6.97 24.71 15.08
CA GLU A 43 -5.89 25.52 15.68
C GLU A 43 -5.92 27.00 15.22
N GLY A 44 -6.97 27.42 14.52
CA GLY A 44 -7.14 28.79 14.01
C GLY A 44 -6.27 29.12 12.79
N ILE A 45 -5.78 28.12 12.07
CA ILE A 45 -4.96 28.28 10.86
C ILE A 45 -5.77 27.90 9.62
N PHE A 46 -6.17 28.91 8.86
CA PHE A 46 -7.02 28.75 7.67
C PHE A 46 -6.21 28.82 6.38
N PHE A 47 -6.60 28.01 5.40
CA PHE A 47 -6.02 28.00 4.06
C PHE A 47 -7.10 28.13 3.00
N GLU A 48 -6.96 29.12 2.13
CA GLU A 48 -7.78 29.27 0.94
C GLU A 48 -6.90 29.16 -0.31
N PHE A 49 -7.33 28.33 -1.26
CA PHE A 49 -6.64 28.17 -2.53
C PHE A 49 -7.63 27.71 -3.62
N PRO A 50 -7.34 27.96 -4.91
CA PRO A 50 -8.29 27.72 -6.01
C PRO A 50 -8.85 26.29 -6.06
N GLY A 51 -8.04 25.29 -5.68
CA GLY A 51 -8.42 23.88 -5.68
C GLY A 51 -9.19 23.40 -4.45
N SER A 52 -9.38 24.23 -3.42
CA SER A 52 -9.89 23.78 -2.10
C SER A 52 -11.29 23.17 -2.19
N LYS A 53 -12.25 23.86 -2.82
CA LYS A 53 -13.62 23.36 -2.99
C LYS A 53 -13.65 21.99 -3.70
N ARG A 54 -12.89 21.86 -4.78
CA ARG A 54 -12.80 20.60 -5.54
C ARG A 54 -12.20 19.49 -4.70
N LEU A 55 -11.17 19.79 -3.91
CA LEU A 55 -10.55 18.84 -3.00
C LEU A 55 -11.56 18.33 -1.96
N MET A 56 -12.34 19.23 -1.35
CA MET A 56 -13.39 18.87 -0.38
C MET A 56 -14.52 18.05 -1.02
N ASP A 57 -14.96 18.40 -2.24
CA ASP A 57 -15.95 17.59 -2.97
C ASP A 57 -15.46 16.15 -3.22
N LEU A 58 -14.17 16.00 -3.57
CA LEU A 58 -13.55 14.69 -3.79
C LEU A 58 -13.38 13.91 -2.49
N ASN A 59 -13.04 14.61 -1.40
CA ASN A 59 -12.96 14.04 -0.07
C ASN A 59 -14.31 13.44 0.35
N GLN A 60 -15.38 14.23 0.25
CA GLN A 60 -16.72 13.79 0.62
C GLN A 60 -17.16 12.56 -0.19
N LYS A 61 -16.96 12.59 -1.52
CA LYS A 61 -17.25 11.45 -2.40
C LYS A 61 -16.45 10.20 -2.05
N LYS A 62 -15.22 10.35 -1.54
CA LYS A 62 -14.39 9.23 -1.11
C LYS A 62 -14.82 8.71 0.25
N LEU A 63 -15.06 9.59 1.23
CA LEU A 63 -15.52 9.21 2.57
C LEU A 63 -16.84 8.45 2.53
N GLN A 64 -17.76 8.78 1.62
CA GLN A 64 -18.99 8.00 1.40
C GLN A 64 -18.75 6.54 1.01
N LYS A 65 -17.55 6.19 0.52
CA LYS A 65 -17.14 4.82 0.19
C LYS A 65 -16.48 4.09 1.35
N PHE A 66 -16.32 4.72 2.51
CA PHE A 66 -15.78 4.09 3.72
C PHE A 66 -16.93 3.79 4.68
N PRO A 67 -17.60 2.64 4.52
CA PRO A 67 -18.69 2.25 5.40
C PRO A 67 -18.17 1.93 6.80
N SER A 68 -19.02 2.14 7.81
CA SER A 68 -18.68 1.90 9.22
C SER A 68 -18.28 0.45 9.52
N TYR A 69 -18.68 -0.53 8.70
CA TYR A 69 -18.26 -1.91 8.90
C TYR A 69 -16.74 -2.11 8.75
N LEU A 70 -16.01 -1.18 8.11
CA LEU A 70 -14.56 -1.30 7.94
C LEU A 70 -13.81 -1.32 9.28
N TYR A 71 -14.35 -0.69 10.32
CA TYR A 71 -13.80 -0.75 11.68
C TYR A 71 -13.87 -2.15 12.31
N HIS A 72 -14.79 -2.99 11.83
CA HIS A 72 -14.98 -4.38 12.28
C HIS A 72 -14.34 -5.41 11.34
N PHE A 73 -13.75 -4.96 10.24
CA PHE A 73 -13.10 -5.86 9.31
C PHE A 73 -11.86 -6.47 9.97
N LYS A 74 -11.54 -7.74 9.67
CA LYS A 74 -10.43 -8.47 10.31
C LYS A 74 -9.16 -8.56 9.46
N LYS A 75 -9.14 -7.88 8.31
CA LYS A 75 -8.00 -7.85 7.39
C LYS A 75 -7.56 -6.41 7.16
N GLN A 76 -6.26 -6.24 6.92
CA GLN A 76 -5.68 -4.97 6.49
C GLN A 76 -6.26 -4.58 5.12
N THR A 77 -6.59 -3.31 4.95
CA THR A 77 -7.10 -2.73 3.69
C THR A 77 -6.48 -1.35 3.51
N THR A 78 -6.63 -0.70 2.37
CA THR A 78 -6.16 0.69 2.19
C THR A 78 -6.73 1.67 3.19
N PHE A 79 -7.85 1.35 3.85
CA PHE A 79 -8.37 2.12 4.98
C PHE A 79 -7.35 2.22 6.13
N THR A 80 -6.65 1.13 6.45
CA THR A 80 -5.67 1.12 7.54
C THR A 80 -4.42 1.93 7.23
N PHE A 81 -4.18 2.26 5.95
CA PHE A 81 -3.02 3.03 5.52
C PHE A 81 -3.19 4.54 5.65
N VAL A 82 -4.41 4.99 5.97
CA VAL A 82 -4.79 6.41 5.97
C VAL A 82 -5.61 6.79 7.20
N LEU A 83 -5.41 6.13 8.34
CA LEU A 83 -6.22 6.34 9.56
C LEU A 83 -6.17 7.79 10.06
N GLU A 84 -5.10 8.53 9.77
CA GLU A 84 -5.01 9.96 10.06
C GLU A 84 -6.13 10.80 9.44
N ALA A 85 -6.83 10.33 8.41
CA ALA A 85 -7.99 11.01 7.84
C ALA A 85 -9.29 10.80 8.65
N PHE A 86 -9.26 9.88 9.62
CA PHE A 86 -10.42 9.36 10.35
C PHE A 86 -10.38 9.64 11.86
N ILE A 87 -9.42 10.45 12.34
CA ILE A 87 -9.39 10.85 13.76
C ILE A 87 -10.72 11.50 14.12
N GLY A 88 -11.34 11.03 15.20
CA GLY A 88 -12.65 11.50 15.68
C GLY A 88 -13.86 11.03 14.86
N LYS A 89 -13.66 10.18 13.84
CA LYS A 89 -14.74 9.72 12.94
C LYS A 89 -15.17 8.26 13.18
N GLY A 90 -14.56 7.58 14.16
CA GLY A 90 -14.90 6.20 14.54
C GLY A 90 -14.11 5.70 15.74
N ASP A 91 -14.40 4.46 16.16
CA ASP A 91 -13.70 3.80 17.28
C ASP A 91 -12.59 2.90 16.76
N PHE A 92 -11.35 3.33 16.92
CA PHE A 92 -10.19 2.55 16.50
C PHE A 92 -9.98 1.29 17.34
N ALA A 93 -10.51 1.18 18.56
CA ALA A 93 -10.36 -0.02 19.37
C ALA A 93 -10.95 -1.27 18.69
N LEU A 94 -11.98 -1.09 17.86
CA LEU A 94 -12.60 -2.14 17.07
C LEU A 94 -11.64 -2.76 16.03
N MET A 95 -10.61 -2.02 15.64
CA MET A 95 -9.63 -2.44 14.63
C MET A 95 -8.48 -3.26 15.20
N ARG A 96 -8.49 -3.60 16.49
CA ARG A 96 -7.40 -4.37 17.14
C ARG A 96 -7.04 -5.64 16.38
N GLU A 97 -8.04 -6.39 15.91
CA GLU A 97 -7.84 -7.67 15.21
C GLU A 97 -7.17 -7.51 13.84
N VAL A 98 -7.10 -6.29 13.31
CA VAL A 98 -6.46 -5.99 12.02
C VAL A 98 -4.95 -5.85 12.15
N LEU A 99 -4.42 -5.60 13.35
CA LEU A 99 -3.00 -5.35 13.58
C LEU A 99 -2.13 -6.50 13.07
N VAL A 100 -1.05 -6.15 12.36
CA VAL A 100 -0.04 -7.11 11.92
C VAL A 100 1.32 -6.62 12.40
N GLY A 101 1.98 -7.43 13.24
CA GLY A 101 3.27 -7.08 13.86
C GLY A 101 3.23 -5.76 14.64
N GLY A 102 2.11 -5.49 15.32
CA GLY A 102 1.88 -4.24 16.05
C GLY A 102 1.61 -3.01 15.16
N SER A 103 1.41 -3.16 13.86
CA SER A 103 1.23 -2.03 12.95
C SER A 103 -0.15 -1.97 12.31
N MET A 104 -0.61 -0.75 12.03
CA MET A 104 -1.70 -0.50 11.10
C MET A 104 -1.12 -0.41 9.69
N GLY A 105 -1.13 -1.55 9.01
CA GLY A 105 -0.73 -1.66 7.61
C GLY A 105 0.73 -1.31 7.37
N GLY A 106 1.61 -1.48 8.35
CA GLY A 106 3.01 -1.05 8.25
C GLY A 106 3.19 0.46 8.07
N ILE A 107 2.18 1.28 8.35
CA ILE A 107 2.25 2.75 8.23
C ILE A 107 2.46 3.37 9.62
N PRO A 108 3.61 4.03 9.89
CA PRO A 108 3.87 4.62 11.20
C PRO A 108 2.88 5.72 11.60
N SER A 109 2.42 6.54 10.66
CA SER A 109 1.43 7.60 10.97
C SER A 109 0.08 7.01 11.38
N SER A 110 -0.45 6.05 10.63
CA SER A 110 -1.71 5.39 10.96
C SER A 110 -1.60 4.56 12.24
N THR A 111 -0.43 3.96 12.50
CA THR A 111 -0.16 3.24 13.76
C THR A 111 -0.14 4.19 14.96
N ALA A 112 0.49 5.37 14.82
CA ALA A 112 0.46 6.40 15.84
C ALA A 112 -0.98 6.91 16.08
N VAL A 113 -1.77 7.07 15.02
CA VAL A 113 -3.18 7.47 15.13
C VAL A 113 -4.00 6.44 15.89
N PHE A 114 -3.79 5.14 15.63
CA PHE A 114 -4.42 4.10 16.43
C PHE A 114 -4.06 4.25 17.91
N LEU A 115 -2.77 4.41 18.26
CA LEU A 115 -2.35 4.59 19.65
C LEU A 115 -2.97 5.82 20.32
N MET A 116 -3.06 6.94 19.60
CA MET A 116 -3.58 8.20 20.13
C MET A 116 -5.11 8.24 20.22
N GLY A 117 -5.81 7.56 19.31
CA GLY A 117 -7.27 7.64 19.16
C GLY A 117 -8.03 6.41 19.63
N SER A 118 -7.34 5.31 19.97
CA SER A 118 -7.94 4.10 20.51
C SER A 118 -8.26 4.25 22.00
N SER A 119 -9.40 3.70 22.43
CA SER A 119 -9.76 3.59 23.85
C SER A 119 -9.00 2.46 24.58
N ILE A 120 -8.29 1.61 23.83
CA ILE A 120 -7.45 0.53 24.35
C ILE A 120 -5.97 0.80 24.08
N TRP A 121 -5.12 0.48 25.06
CA TRP A 121 -3.68 0.42 24.89
C TRP A 121 -3.26 -0.98 24.48
N VAL A 122 -2.36 -1.08 23.50
CA VAL A 122 -1.81 -2.36 23.03
C VAL A 122 -0.29 -2.22 22.95
N ASP A 123 0.42 -2.89 23.85
CA ASP A 123 1.87 -2.76 24.01
C ASP A 123 2.62 -3.03 22.70
N GLU A 124 2.21 -4.05 21.94
CA GLU A 124 2.83 -4.38 20.64
C GLU A 124 2.75 -3.22 19.64
N VAL A 125 1.70 -2.39 19.73
CA VAL A 125 1.52 -1.23 18.87
C VAL A 125 2.45 -0.09 19.27
N GLU A 126 2.71 0.09 20.57
CA GLU A 126 3.72 1.03 21.06
C GLU A 126 5.15 0.57 20.73
N ASP A 127 5.38 -0.74 20.76
CA ASP A 127 6.68 -1.34 20.43
C ASP A 127 7.03 -1.18 18.94
N TYR A 128 6.04 -1.18 18.05
CA TYR A 128 6.26 -1.00 16.61
C TYR A 128 7.05 0.29 16.26
N PRO A 129 6.60 1.52 16.59
CA PRO A 129 7.34 2.75 16.30
C PRO A 129 8.71 2.78 16.97
N ARG A 130 8.85 2.22 18.19
CA ARG A 130 10.15 2.10 18.88
C ARG A 130 11.12 1.24 18.07
N ARG A 131 10.67 0.07 17.63
CA ARG A 131 11.45 -0.88 16.82
C ARG A 131 11.88 -0.28 15.48
N ILE A 132 10.98 0.31 14.71
CA ILE A 132 11.35 0.93 13.43
C ILE A 132 12.25 2.15 13.62
N THR A 133 12.13 2.88 14.73
CA THR A 133 13.02 3.99 15.05
C THR A 133 14.44 3.46 15.21
N ILE A 134 14.65 2.48 16.11
CA ILE A 134 15.96 1.85 16.34
C ILE A 134 16.58 1.37 15.02
N LEU A 135 15.81 0.73 14.15
CA LEU A 135 16.28 0.21 12.86
C LEU A 135 16.65 1.31 11.85
N THR A 136 16.02 2.48 11.91
CA THR A 136 16.20 3.55 10.92
C THR A 136 17.18 4.64 11.33
N THR A 137 17.46 4.79 12.63
CA THR A 137 18.13 6.01 13.12
C THR A 137 19.57 5.82 13.58
N GLY A 138 20.02 4.59 13.85
CA GLY A 138 21.32 4.40 14.52
C GLY A 138 21.44 5.33 15.73
N ASP A 139 22.52 6.10 15.82
CA ASP A 139 22.79 7.04 16.92
C ASP A 139 22.01 8.37 16.83
N THR A 140 21.26 8.66 15.76
CA THR A 140 20.60 9.97 15.59
C THR A 140 19.27 9.87 14.86
N PHE A 141 18.18 10.34 15.48
CA PHE A 141 16.85 10.32 14.87
C PHE A 141 16.76 11.15 13.59
N ARG A 142 16.42 10.50 12.46
CA ARG A 142 16.29 11.14 11.12
C ARG A 142 14.86 11.12 10.57
N GLY A 143 13.89 10.68 11.37
CA GLY A 143 12.53 10.45 10.93
C GLY A 143 12.29 9.00 10.53
N LEU A 144 11.03 8.70 10.23
CA LEU A 144 10.57 7.37 9.88
C LEU A 144 10.19 7.30 8.39
N ARG A 145 10.31 6.11 7.80
CA ARG A 145 9.78 5.84 6.46
C ARG A 145 8.25 5.90 6.49
N TYR A 146 7.64 6.23 5.35
CA TYR A 146 6.18 6.21 5.21
C TYR A 146 5.58 4.80 5.44
N PHE A 147 6.29 3.75 5.02
CA PHE A 147 5.89 2.36 5.16
C PHE A 147 7.10 1.53 5.64
N SER A 148 6.89 0.63 6.60
CA SER A 148 7.91 -0.20 7.22
C SER A 148 7.30 -1.42 7.93
N PRO A 149 7.95 -2.61 7.91
CA PRO A 149 9.16 -2.92 7.18
C PRO A 149 8.91 -3.05 5.68
N ILE A 150 9.94 -2.84 4.86
CA ILE A 150 9.88 -3.06 3.40
C ILE A 150 10.74 -4.24 2.95
N THR A 151 11.34 -4.97 3.89
CA THR A 151 12.31 -6.03 3.62
C THR A 151 11.76 -7.09 2.65
N GLY A 152 10.50 -7.54 2.84
CA GLY A 152 9.89 -8.50 1.92
C GLY A 152 9.75 -7.94 0.49
N PHE A 153 9.37 -6.67 0.35
CA PHE A 153 9.30 -6.02 -0.95
C PHE A 153 10.69 -5.87 -1.60
N ASP A 154 11.68 -5.41 -0.84
CA ASP A 154 13.05 -5.20 -1.34
C ASP A 154 13.66 -6.52 -1.80
N ILE A 155 13.49 -7.59 -1.01
CA ILE A 155 13.96 -8.93 -1.35
C ILE A 155 13.32 -9.40 -2.66
N LEU A 156 12.00 -9.35 -2.78
CA LEU A 156 11.28 -9.77 -3.99
C LEU A 156 11.70 -8.92 -5.20
N TRP A 157 11.92 -7.62 -5.02
CA TRP A 157 12.33 -6.72 -6.09
C TRP A 157 13.75 -7.03 -6.59
N ILE A 158 14.70 -7.14 -5.65
CA ILE A 158 16.11 -7.40 -5.96
C ILE A 158 16.27 -8.76 -6.63
N SER A 159 15.68 -9.82 -6.05
CA SER A 159 15.77 -11.18 -6.61
C SER A 159 15.24 -11.29 -8.03
N PHE A 160 14.19 -10.55 -8.35
CA PHE A 160 13.64 -10.58 -9.70
C PHE A 160 14.47 -9.73 -10.68
N ALA A 161 14.87 -8.53 -10.26
CA ALA A 161 15.59 -7.60 -11.13
C ALA A 161 16.99 -8.08 -11.52
N SER A 162 17.58 -8.94 -10.68
CA SER A 162 18.96 -9.36 -10.81
C SER A 162 19.16 -10.41 -11.92
N GLY A 163 18.10 -11.10 -12.36
CA GLY A 163 18.16 -12.10 -13.43
C GLY A 163 19.12 -13.26 -13.16
N PHE A 164 19.59 -13.38 -11.92
CA PHE A 164 20.58 -14.36 -11.50
C PHE A 164 19.89 -15.70 -11.23
N ASP A 165 20.56 -16.76 -11.66
CA ASP A 165 20.26 -18.11 -11.21
C ASP A 165 21.06 -18.44 -9.94
N VAL A 166 20.69 -19.53 -9.27
CA VAL A 166 21.38 -20.00 -8.04
C VAL A 166 22.84 -20.37 -8.33
N GLU A 167 23.19 -20.66 -9.58
CA GLU A 167 24.56 -20.99 -9.98
C GLU A 167 25.47 -19.75 -9.98
N THR A 168 24.94 -18.59 -10.34
CA THR A 168 25.66 -17.31 -10.43
C THR A 168 25.66 -16.50 -9.14
N LEU A 169 24.68 -16.70 -8.26
CA LEU A 169 24.62 -16.05 -6.95
C LEU A 169 24.09 -17.02 -5.87
N PRO A 170 24.96 -17.85 -5.26
CA PRO A 170 24.56 -18.85 -4.27
C PRO A 170 23.83 -18.28 -3.04
N GLU A 171 24.08 -17.02 -2.69
CA GLU A 171 23.38 -16.30 -1.62
C GLU A 171 21.87 -16.16 -1.87
N LEU A 172 21.40 -16.33 -3.13
CA LEU A 172 19.97 -16.41 -3.45
C LEU A 172 19.27 -17.56 -2.75
N VAL A 173 19.99 -18.61 -2.34
CA VAL A 173 19.40 -19.72 -1.56
C VAL A 173 18.89 -19.22 -0.21
N GLY A 174 19.62 -18.32 0.46
CA GLY A 174 19.15 -17.71 1.71
C GLY A 174 17.93 -16.82 1.49
N VAL A 175 17.89 -16.13 0.34
CA VAL A 175 16.75 -15.31 -0.06
C VAL A 175 15.52 -16.17 -0.38
N LEU A 176 15.70 -17.31 -1.03
CA LEU A 176 14.64 -18.28 -1.28
C LEU A 176 13.98 -18.72 0.02
N VAL A 177 14.76 -19.06 1.05
CA VAL A 177 14.22 -19.45 2.36
C VAL A 177 13.30 -18.36 2.91
N ILE A 178 13.71 -17.09 2.82
CA ILE A 178 12.89 -15.96 3.29
C ILE A 178 11.61 -15.82 2.47
N ILE A 179 11.69 -15.95 1.13
CA ILE A 179 10.53 -15.86 0.24
C ILE A 179 9.57 -17.03 0.48
N GLU A 180 10.10 -18.22 0.71
CA GLU A 180 9.33 -19.42 1.03
C GLU A 180 8.61 -19.25 2.36
N ASP A 181 9.30 -18.88 3.43
CA ASP A 181 8.69 -18.63 4.72
C ASP A 181 7.59 -17.56 4.59
N TYR A 182 7.87 -16.48 3.85
CA TYR A 182 6.89 -15.42 3.62
C TYR A 182 5.66 -15.91 2.85
N TYR A 183 5.84 -16.79 1.85
CA TYR A 183 4.75 -17.33 1.04
C TYR A 183 3.92 -18.38 1.81
N GLU A 184 4.58 -19.32 2.49
CA GLU A 184 3.91 -20.41 3.22
C GLU A 184 3.16 -19.89 4.46
N VAL A 185 3.77 -19.02 5.26
CA VAL A 185 3.12 -18.40 6.44
C VAL A 185 1.89 -17.59 6.04
N SER A 186 1.88 -17.04 4.83
CA SER A 186 0.75 -16.27 4.30
C SER A 186 -0.30 -17.12 3.57
N GLY A 187 -0.19 -18.45 3.62
CA GLY A 187 -1.13 -19.36 2.95
C GLY A 187 -1.14 -19.18 1.42
N GLY A 188 0.00 -18.76 0.86
CA GLY A 188 0.16 -18.47 -0.56
C GLY A 188 -0.36 -17.11 -1.00
N LEU A 189 -0.70 -16.22 -0.07
CA LEU A 189 -1.16 -14.84 -0.33
C LEU A 189 -0.27 -13.85 0.40
N ALA A 190 0.84 -13.48 -0.25
CA ALA A 190 1.96 -12.73 0.31
C ALA A 190 1.65 -11.23 0.59
N GLY A 191 0.49 -10.93 1.17
CA GLY A 191 0.00 -9.61 1.58
C GLY A 191 -0.66 -8.80 0.47
N SER A 192 -0.07 -8.76 -0.72
CA SER A 192 -0.59 -8.03 -1.88
C SER A 192 -0.51 -8.86 -3.16
N LEU A 193 -1.27 -8.47 -4.19
CA LEU A 193 -1.17 -9.08 -5.52
C LEU A 193 0.27 -9.03 -6.06
N TYR A 194 0.96 -7.90 -5.89
CA TYR A 194 2.35 -7.72 -6.34
C TYR A 194 3.27 -8.75 -5.69
N SER A 195 3.27 -8.79 -4.36
CA SER A 195 4.16 -9.66 -3.60
C SER A 195 3.86 -11.14 -3.84
N THR A 196 2.57 -11.48 -3.99
CA THR A 196 2.14 -12.85 -4.29
C THR A 196 2.63 -13.28 -5.68
N ALA A 197 2.38 -12.46 -6.71
CA ALA A 197 2.82 -12.75 -8.08
C ALA A 197 4.34 -12.88 -8.18
N ARG A 198 5.08 -12.00 -7.50
CA ARG A 198 6.55 -12.05 -7.43
C ARG A 198 7.05 -13.32 -6.75
N SER A 199 6.46 -13.69 -5.62
CA SER A 199 6.86 -14.90 -4.88
C SER A 199 6.68 -16.14 -5.74
N ILE A 200 5.55 -16.27 -6.44
CA ILE A 200 5.28 -17.38 -7.38
C ILE A 200 6.32 -17.39 -8.51
N SER A 201 6.56 -16.23 -9.13
CA SER A 201 7.51 -16.12 -10.24
C SER A 201 8.92 -16.55 -9.83
N ILE A 202 9.40 -16.08 -8.67
CA ILE A 202 10.73 -16.39 -8.17
C ILE A 202 10.86 -17.86 -7.81
N ARG A 203 9.86 -18.45 -7.12
CA ARG A 203 9.85 -19.89 -6.80
C ARG A 203 9.94 -20.73 -8.07
N ASN A 204 9.15 -20.40 -9.10
CA ASN A 204 9.16 -21.12 -10.37
C ASN A 204 10.49 -20.99 -11.12
N MET A 205 11.07 -19.77 -11.21
CA MET A 205 12.39 -19.57 -11.82
C MET A 205 13.49 -20.36 -11.12
N LEU A 206 13.35 -20.58 -9.81
CA LEU A 206 14.34 -21.27 -8.99
C LEU A 206 14.03 -22.76 -8.80
N GLY A 207 13.20 -23.34 -9.66
CA GLY A 207 12.96 -24.78 -9.72
C GLY A 207 12.02 -25.31 -8.63
N LYS A 208 11.20 -24.45 -8.03
CA LYS A 208 10.13 -24.83 -7.10
C LYS A 208 8.75 -24.58 -7.73
N PRO A 209 8.20 -25.56 -8.47
CA PRO A 209 6.88 -25.48 -9.10
C PRO A 209 5.81 -24.95 -8.15
N THR A 210 5.13 -23.89 -8.57
CA THR A 210 4.10 -23.18 -7.82
C THR A 210 3.00 -22.72 -8.78
N ASP A 211 1.78 -23.18 -8.51
CA ASP A 211 0.61 -22.79 -9.27
C ASP A 211 0.03 -21.44 -8.82
N PRO A 212 -0.43 -20.59 -9.75
CA PRO A 212 -1.05 -19.29 -9.44
C PRO A 212 -2.52 -19.38 -8.99
N ASP A 213 -3.00 -20.57 -8.65
CA ASP A 213 -4.38 -20.87 -8.30
C ASP A 213 -4.92 -20.01 -7.14
N THR A 214 -4.16 -19.90 -6.06
CA THR A 214 -4.53 -19.08 -4.90
C THR A 214 -4.54 -17.59 -5.25
N LEU A 215 -3.59 -17.15 -6.08
CA LEU A 215 -3.54 -15.77 -6.56
C LEU A 215 -4.78 -15.43 -7.40
N THR A 216 -5.15 -16.31 -8.33
CA THR A 216 -6.30 -16.07 -9.20
C THR A 216 -7.61 -16.04 -8.40
N LYS A 217 -7.81 -16.99 -7.49
CA LYS A 217 -9.00 -17.04 -6.63
C LYS A 217 -9.15 -15.80 -5.75
N ALA A 218 -8.05 -15.26 -5.23
CA ALA A 218 -8.10 -14.13 -4.28
C ALA A 218 -8.21 -12.76 -4.94
N PHE A 219 -7.57 -12.55 -6.09
CA PHE A 219 -7.40 -11.21 -6.67
C PHE A 219 -8.10 -10.99 -8.01
N MET A 220 -8.65 -12.03 -8.64
CA MET A 220 -9.28 -11.89 -9.96
C MET A 220 -10.61 -11.14 -9.87
N GLY A 221 -10.67 -10.00 -10.53
CA GLY A 221 -11.89 -9.23 -10.76
C GLY A 221 -12.54 -9.52 -12.13
N PRO A 222 -13.60 -8.78 -12.47
CA PRO A 222 -14.35 -8.98 -13.72
C PRO A 222 -13.52 -8.79 -14.99
N GLU A 223 -12.56 -7.87 -15.00
CA GLU A 223 -11.76 -7.49 -16.17
C GLU A 223 -10.24 -7.56 -15.93
N ASN A 224 -9.80 -7.48 -14.67
CA ASN A 224 -8.40 -7.41 -14.27
C ASN A 224 -8.20 -7.99 -12.87
N PHE A 225 -6.96 -8.03 -12.40
CA PHE A 225 -6.63 -8.38 -11.03
C PHE A 225 -6.56 -7.13 -10.14
N CYS A 226 -7.18 -7.24 -8.98
CA CYS A 226 -7.22 -6.22 -7.95
C CYS A 226 -5.98 -6.29 -7.06
N THR A 227 -5.42 -5.14 -6.69
CA THR A 227 -4.16 -5.04 -5.92
C THR A 227 -4.30 -5.66 -4.53
N TYR A 228 -5.49 -5.54 -3.93
CA TYR A 228 -5.88 -6.11 -2.65
C TYR A 228 -7.20 -6.87 -2.82
N GLU A 229 -7.39 -7.93 -2.04
CA GLU A 229 -8.50 -8.90 -2.15
C GLU A 229 -9.90 -8.24 -2.09
N VAL A 230 -10.04 -7.18 -1.30
CA VAL A 230 -11.34 -6.55 -1.01
C VAL A 230 -11.54 -5.21 -1.69
N GLU A 231 -10.65 -4.85 -2.64
CA GLU A 231 -10.63 -3.54 -3.27
C GLU A 231 -10.75 -3.64 -4.78
N LEU A 232 -11.26 -2.59 -5.40
CA LEU A 232 -11.35 -2.50 -6.87
C LEU A 232 -10.14 -1.79 -7.49
N ILE A 233 -9.08 -1.55 -6.72
CA ILE A 233 -7.91 -0.82 -7.19
C ILE A 233 -7.04 -1.76 -8.01
N CYS A 234 -7.03 -1.55 -9.33
CA CYS A 234 -6.12 -2.22 -10.25
C CYS A 234 -4.87 -1.36 -10.52
N SER A 235 -3.76 -2.01 -10.80
CA SER A 235 -2.50 -1.36 -11.19
C SER A 235 -1.91 -2.11 -12.38
N LEU A 236 -1.54 -1.37 -13.44
CA LEU A 236 -0.95 -1.94 -14.64
C LEU A 236 0.30 -2.74 -14.30
N SER A 237 1.25 -2.14 -13.57
CA SER A 237 2.49 -2.83 -13.18
C SER A 237 2.23 -4.07 -12.33
N THR A 238 1.28 -3.99 -11.41
CA THR A 238 0.93 -5.15 -10.56
C THR A 238 0.36 -6.28 -11.38
N ASN A 239 -0.53 -5.98 -12.34
CA ASN A 239 -1.07 -7.00 -13.21
C ASN A 239 -0.01 -7.54 -14.21
N CYS A 240 0.98 -6.75 -14.65
CA CYS A 240 2.10 -7.28 -15.42
C CYS A 240 2.88 -8.36 -14.66
N ASN A 241 3.03 -8.20 -13.33
CA ASN A 241 3.64 -9.23 -12.49
C ASN A 241 2.80 -10.51 -12.42
N VAL A 242 1.46 -10.38 -12.44
CA VAL A 242 0.57 -11.53 -12.52
C VAL A 242 0.78 -12.28 -13.83
N LEU A 243 0.84 -11.57 -14.96
CA LEU A 243 1.13 -12.19 -16.25
C LEU A 243 2.46 -12.95 -16.22
N THR A 244 3.51 -12.37 -15.65
CA THR A 244 4.77 -13.07 -15.45
C THR A 244 4.59 -14.35 -14.63
N ALA A 245 3.85 -14.30 -13.53
CA ALA A 245 3.58 -15.47 -12.70
C ALA A 245 2.80 -16.57 -13.44
N LEU A 246 1.80 -16.18 -14.25
CA LEU A 246 1.01 -17.11 -15.08
C LEU A 246 1.88 -17.75 -16.17
N LEU A 247 2.75 -16.99 -16.83
CA LEU A 247 3.61 -17.49 -17.91
C LEU A 247 4.76 -18.37 -17.41
N LEU A 248 5.23 -18.15 -16.18
CA LEU A 248 6.32 -18.92 -15.57
C LEU A 248 5.83 -20.12 -14.74
N CYS A 249 4.52 -20.34 -14.63
CA CYS A 249 4.00 -21.51 -13.91
C CYS A 249 4.24 -22.81 -14.70
N PRO A 250 4.14 -23.99 -14.04
CA PRO A 250 4.43 -25.27 -14.71
C PRO A 250 3.54 -25.59 -15.92
N ASN A 251 2.24 -25.23 -15.84
CA ASN A 251 1.25 -25.51 -16.88
C ASN A 251 0.52 -24.20 -17.28
N PRO A 252 1.19 -23.28 -18.01
CA PRO A 252 0.62 -21.96 -18.34
C PRO A 252 -0.66 -22.06 -19.20
N GLU A 253 -0.82 -23.14 -19.96
CA GLU A 253 -2.00 -23.44 -20.78
C GLU A 253 -3.29 -23.54 -19.96
N ASP A 254 -3.22 -24.00 -18.70
CA ASP A 254 -4.37 -24.09 -17.80
C ASP A 254 -4.92 -22.70 -17.44
N TYR A 255 -4.10 -21.65 -17.63
CA TYR A 255 -4.43 -20.26 -17.36
C TYR A 255 -4.62 -19.42 -18.63
N ALA A 256 -4.78 -20.05 -19.80
CA ALA A 256 -4.89 -19.37 -21.09
C ALA A 256 -5.98 -18.28 -21.11
N LEU A 257 -7.14 -18.54 -20.49
CA LEU A 257 -8.24 -17.57 -20.41
C LEU A 257 -7.88 -16.35 -19.56
N GLN A 258 -7.18 -16.56 -18.45
CA GLN A 258 -6.70 -15.50 -17.56
C GLN A 258 -5.63 -14.66 -18.25
N ILE A 259 -4.73 -15.30 -18.99
CA ILE A 259 -3.70 -14.65 -19.81
C ILE A 259 -4.34 -13.78 -20.89
N GLU A 260 -5.26 -14.34 -21.69
CA GLU A 260 -5.95 -13.61 -22.77
C GLU A 260 -6.70 -12.39 -22.23
N LYS A 261 -7.47 -12.58 -21.16
CA LYS A 261 -8.20 -11.52 -20.47
C LYS A 261 -7.27 -10.38 -20.04
N PHE A 262 -6.10 -10.70 -19.50
CA PHE A 262 -5.15 -9.67 -19.10
C PHE A 262 -4.51 -8.95 -20.29
N LEU A 263 -4.18 -9.67 -21.37
CA LEU A 263 -3.67 -9.05 -22.60
C LEU A 263 -4.67 -8.05 -23.20
N LEU A 264 -5.96 -8.38 -23.16
CA LEU A 264 -7.04 -7.46 -23.56
C LEU A 264 -7.08 -6.21 -22.67
N TYR A 265 -7.04 -6.38 -21.34
CA TYR A 265 -6.97 -5.26 -20.40
C TYR A 265 -5.76 -4.36 -20.67
N MET A 266 -4.56 -4.93 -20.86
CA MET A 266 -3.35 -4.16 -21.19
C MET A 266 -3.48 -3.39 -22.50
N ARG A 267 -4.06 -4.01 -23.53
CA ARG A 267 -4.30 -3.36 -24.83
C ARG A 267 -5.22 -2.15 -24.67
N CYS A 268 -6.32 -2.29 -23.93
CA CYS A 268 -7.22 -1.18 -23.65
C CYS A 268 -6.51 -0.06 -22.89
N MET A 269 -5.76 -0.40 -21.84
CA MET A 269 -5.00 0.59 -21.05
C MET A 269 -3.94 1.33 -21.89
N ALA A 270 -3.20 0.62 -22.75
CA ALA A 270 -2.20 1.22 -23.63
C ALA A 270 -2.82 2.23 -24.61
N GLN A 271 -4.03 1.95 -25.13
CA GLN A 271 -4.76 2.90 -25.98
C GLN A 271 -5.16 4.18 -25.24
N PHE A 272 -5.52 4.09 -23.96
CA PHE A 272 -5.79 5.27 -23.14
C PHE A 272 -4.53 6.10 -22.84
N TRP A 273 -3.37 5.45 -22.70
CA TRP A 273 -2.10 6.14 -22.44
C TRP A 273 -1.52 6.83 -23.68
N VAL A 274 -1.71 6.27 -24.88
CA VAL A 274 -1.24 6.89 -26.14
C VAL A 274 -2.05 8.12 -26.54
N VAL A 275 -3.30 8.25 -26.07
CA VAL A 275 -4.17 9.41 -26.37
C VAL A 275 -4.04 10.52 -25.31
N ALA A 276 -3.34 10.27 -24.21
CA ALA A 276 -3.19 11.20 -23.09
C ALA A 276 -1.87 12.01 -23.06
N PHE A 277 -1.04 11.90 -24.09
CA PHE A 277 0.18 12.70 -24.32
C PHE A 277 0.19 13.26 -25.74
#